data_AF-A0A892ZGF7-F1
#
_entry.id   AF-A0A892ZGF7-F1
#
_cell.length_a   1.000
_cell.length_b   1.000
_cell.length_c   1.000
_cell.angle_alpha   90.00
_cell.angle_beta   90.00
_cell.angle_gamma   90.00
#
_symmetry.space_group_name_H-M   'P 1'
#
loop_
_entity.id
_entity.type
_entity.pdbx_description
1 polymer ?
#
loop_
_entity_poly.entity_id
_entity_poly.type
_entity_poly.pdbx_seq_one_letter_code
_entity_poly.pdbx_strand_id
1 'polypeptide(L)' 'MKRRAAIEPIIGHLKADNRMGRNHLKGEAGNRLNPILAAAAYNLRKLLAWLYFWLMGWVGESREEWILQG' A
#
# COMPACT_ATOMS: atom_id res chain seq x y z
N MET A 1 -15.06 16.20 -9.64
CA MET A 1 -15.08 14.84 -10.23
C MET A 1 -13.71 14.23 -10.58
N LYS A 2 -12.55 14.89 -10.42
CA LYS A 2 -11.24 14.31 -10.81
C LYS A 2 -10.70 13.16 -9.93
N ARG A 3 -11.08 13.10 -8.64
CA ARG A 3 -10.59 12.05 -7.72
C ARG A 3 -11.19 10.67 -8.00
N ARG A 4 -12.45 10.57 -8.46
CA ARG A 4 -13.09 9.28 -8.78
C ARG A 4 -12.46 8.61 -10.00
N ALA A 5 -12.13 9.40 -11.03
CA ALA A 5 -11.45 8.91 -12.23
C ALA A 5 -10.06 8.30 -11.95
N ALA A 6 -9.36 8.77 -10.91
CA ALA A 6 -8.09 8.20 -10.48
C ALA A 6 -8.25 6.92 -9.65
N ILE A 7 -9.42 6.72 -9.03
CA ILE A 7 -9.70 5.58 -8.15
C ILE A 7 -10.20 4.37 -8.96
N GLU A 8 -10.96 4.59 -10.04
CA GLU A 8 -11.46 3.51 -10.91
C GLU A 8 -10.37 2.57 -11.47
N PRO A 9 -9.24 3.06 -12.02
CA PRO A 9 -8.16 2.19 -12.47
C PRO A 9 -7.50 1.45 -11.30
N ILE A 10 -7.40 2.07 -10.11
CA ILE A 10 -6.89 1.41 -8.90
C ILE A 10 -7.83 0.28 -8.48
N ILE A 11 -9.16 0.49 -8.52
CA ILE A 11 -10.15 -0.55 -8.23
C ILE A 11 -10.07 -1.68 -9.25
N GLY A 12 -9.89 -1.37 -10.54
CA GLY A 12 -9.70 -2.36 -11.60
C GLY A 12 -8.45 -3.21 -11.38
N HIS A 13 -7.33 -2.57 -11.07
CA HIS A 13 -6.07 -3.24 -10.75
C HIS A 13 -6.17 -4.09 -9.47
N LEU A 14 -6.86 -3.59 -8.43
CA LEU A 14 -7.12 -4.37 -7.22
C LEU A 14 -7.95 -5.62 -7.51
N LYS A 15 -8.97 -5.52 -8.37
CA LYS A 15 -9.81 -6.65 -8.77
C LYS A 15 -9.04 -7.71 -9.57
N ALA A 16 -8.18 -7.27 -10.48
CA ALA A 16 -7.40 -8.14 -11.36
C ALA A 16 -6.18 -8.78 -10.67
N ASP A 17 -5.40 -7.98 -9.94
CA ASP A 17 -4.07 -8.40 -9.46
C ASP A 17 -4.02 -8.78 -7.97
N ASN A 18 -4.91 -8.23 -7.13
CA ASN A 18 -4.86 -8.43 -5.67
C ASN A 18 -5.71 -9.59 -5.15
N ARG A 19 -5.71 -10.74 -5.84
CA ARG A 19 -6.43 -11.98 -5.43
C ARG A 19 -7.94 -11.82 -5.21
N MET A 20 -8.55 -10.73 -5.68
CA MET A 20 -10.00 -10.53 -5.59
C MET A 20 -10.78 -11.53 -6.48
N GLY A 21 -10.13 -12.14 -7.48
CA GLY A 21 -10.69 -13.24 -8.29
C GLY A 21 -10.71 -14.62 -7.61
N ARG A 22 -10.06 -14.78 -6.44
CA ARG A 22 -10.08 -16.03 -5.66
C ARG A 22 -10.30 -15.71 -4.19
N ASN A 23 -11.56 -15.64 -3.78
CA ASN A 23 -11.87 -15.49 -2.37
C ASN A 23 -11.57 -16.80 -1.61
N HIS A 24 -10.55 -16.78 -0.74
CA HIS A 24 -10.21 -17.90 0.14
C HIS A 24 -11.02 -17.90 1.45
N LEU A 25 -11.82 -16.86 1.70
CA LEU A 25 -12.69 -16.75 2.86
C LEU A 25 -14.05 -17.40 2.55
N LYS A 26 -14.54 -18.26 3.45
CA LYS A 26 -15.78 -19.03 3.26
C LYS A 26 -17.03 -18.13 3.23
N GLY A 27 -17.92 -18.42 2.29
CA GLY A 27 -19.28 -17.90 2.26
C GLY A 27 -19.42 -16.42 1.85
N GLU A 28 -20.65 -15.93 1.91
CA GLU A 28 -21.00 -14.58 1.47
C GLU A 28 -20.33 -13.48 2.30
N ALA A 29 -20.14 -13.72 3.61
CA ALA A 29 -19.39 -12.82 4.48
C ALA A 29 -17.93 -12.66 4.02
N GLY A 30 -17.28 -13.76 3.64
CA GLY A 30 -15.93 -13.74 3.08
C GLY A 30 -15.83 -12.93 1.77
N ASN A 31 -16.83 -13.07 0.89
CA ASN A 31 -16.88 -12.34 -0.38
C ASN A 31 -16.96 -10.83 -0.16
N ARG A 32 -17.64 -10.38 0.92
CA ARG A 32 -17.75 -8.96 1.29
C ARG A 32 -16.48 -8.43 1.97
N LEU A 33 -15.79 -9.26 2.75
CA LEU A 33 -14.59 -8.86 3.49
C LEU A 33 -13.32 -8.83 2.62
N ASN A 34 -13.18 -9.76 1.67
CA ASN A 34 -12.03 -9.85 0.78
C ASN A 34 -11.69 -8.51 0.06
N PRO A 35 -12.63 -7.77 -0.56
CA PRO A 35 -12.33 -6.49 -1.19
C PRO A 35 -11.92 -5.40 -0.19
N ILE A 36 -12.50 -5.39 1.03
CA ILE A 36 -12.15 -4.42 2.08
C ILE A 36 -10.71 -4.65 2.55
N LEU A 37 -10.35 -5.90 2.80
CA LEU A 37 -9.01 -6.29 3.22
C LEU A 37 -7.98 -6.05 2.10
N ALA A 38 -8.32 -6.33 0.83
CA ALA A 38 -7.46 -6.04 -0.31
C ALA A 38 -7.18 -4.54 -0.46
N ALA A 39 -8.19 -3.68 -0.27
CA ALA A 39 -8.02 -2.24 -0.28
C ALA A 39 -7.18 -1.74 0.92
N ALA A 40 -7.41 -2.29 2.11
CA ALA A 40 -6.62 -1.98 3.29
C ALA A 40 -5.14 -2.35 3.10
N ALA A 41 -4.85 -3.57 2.63
CA ALA A 41 -3.50 -4.04 2.36
C ALA A 41 -2.77 -3.17 1.31
N TYR A 42 -3.48 -2.73 0.27
CA TYR A 42 -2.92 -1.82 -0.73
C TYR A 42 -2.53 -0.45 -0.13
N ASN A 43 -3.35 0.10 0.76
CA ASN A 43 -3.02 1.35 1.44
C ASN A 43 -1.87 1.18 2.44
N LEU A 44 -1.83 0.08 3.18
CA LEU A 44 -0.72 -0.25 4.08
C LEU A 44 0.61 -0.39 3.32
N ARG A 45 0.61 -1.04 2.15
CA ARG A 45 1.82 -1.15 1.32
C ARG A 45 2.38 0.21 0.89
N LYS A 46 1.51 1.18 0.56
CA LYS A 46 1.94 2.56 0.25
C LYS A 46 2.52 3.27 1.47
N LEU A 47 1.89 3.10 2.63
CA LEU A 47 2.38 3.68 3.89
C LEU A 47 3.76 3.12 4.27
N LEU A 48 3.94 1.80 4.16
CA LEU A 48 5.22 1.14 4.42
C LEU A 48 6.32 1.58 3.44
N ALA A 49 5.98 1.75 2.15
CA ALA A 49 6.93 2.28 1.19
C ALA A 49 7.37 3.71 1.57
N TRP A 50 6.42 4.57 1.94
CA TRP A 50 6.71 5.92 2.42
C TRP A 50 7.61 5.93 3.66
N LEU A 51 7.29 5.08 4.65
CA LEU A 51 8.08 4.94 5.87
C LEU A 51 9.49 4.46 5.56
N TYR A 52 9.65 3.49 4.65
CA TYR A 52 10.95 2.99 4.23
C TYR A 52 11.80 4.08 3.56
N PHE A 53 11.21 4.84 2.62
CA PHE A 53 11.90 5.97 2.00
C PHE A 53 12.31 7.03 3.01
N TRP A 54 11.43 7.35 3.96
CA TRP A 54 11.72 8.33 5.01
C TRP A 54 12.85 7.86 5.93
N LEU A 55 12.82 6.61 6.39
CA LEU A 55 13.88 6.04 7.23
C LEU A 55 15.22 5.99 6.50
N MET A 56 15.24 5.61 5.22
CA MET A 56 16.48 5.58 4.43
C MET A 56 17.06 6.97 4.22
N GLY A 57 16.23 7.99 3.99
CA GLY A 57 16.67 9.39 3.92
C GLY A 57 17.26 9.86 5.24
N TRP A 58 16.56 9.61 6.35
CA TRP A 58 17.01 9.98 7.69
C TRP A 58 18.33 9.31 8.08
N VAL A 59 18.49 8.01 7.77
CA VAL A 59 19.75 7.28 8.02
C VAL A 59 20.90 7.81 7.17
N GLY A 60 20.63 8.26 5.93
CA GLY A 60 21.64 8.86 5.05
C GLY A 60 22.16 10.17 5.61
N GLU A 61 21.26 11.10 5.96
CA GLU A 61 21.58 12.42 6.51
C GLU A 61 22.31 12.31 7.86
N SER A 62 21.88 11.38 8.71
CA SER A 62 22.54 11.08 9.98
C SER A 62 23.96 10.48 9.81
N ARG A 63 24.33 9.93 8.65
CA ARG A 63 25.73 9.46 8.43
C ARG A 63 26.64 10.60 7.99
N GLU A 64 26.13 11.56 7.23
CA GLU A 64 26.93 12.69 6.73
C GLU A 64 27.30 13.66 7.86
N GLU A 65 26.39 13.90 8.82
CA GLU A 65 26.69 14.71 10.01
C GLU A 65 27.81 14.11 10.87
N TRP A 66 27.83 12.80 11.05
CA TRP A 66 28.88 12.11 11.83
C TRP A 66 30.24 12.09 11.12
N ILE A 67 30.26 12.08 9.79
CA ILE A 67 31.51 12.11 9.01
C ILE A 67 32.11 13.53 8.98
N LEU A 68 31.28 14.58 8.98
CA LEU A 68 31.75 15.97 8.94
C LEU A 68 32.13 16.53 10.32
N GLN A 69 31.66 15.91 11.42
CA GLN A 69 32.00 16.30 12.80
C GLN A 69 33.10 15.44 13.45
N GLY A 70 33.58 14.39 12.76
CA GLY A 70 34.60 13.45 13.23
C GLY A 70 36.01 13.75 12.76
#